data_AF-A0A3L7NH88-F1
#
_entry.id   AF-A0A3L7NH88-F1
#
_cell.length_a   1.000
_cell.length_b   1.000
_cell.length_c   1.000
_cell.angle_alpha   90.00
_cell.angle_beta   90.00
_cell.angle_gamma   90.00
#
_symmetry.space_group_name_H-M   'P 1'
#
loop_
_entity.id
_entity.type
_entity.pdbx_description
1 polymer ?
#
loop_
_entity_poly.entity_id
_entity_poly.type
_entity_poly.pdbx_seq_one_letter_code
_entity_poly.pdbx_strand_id
1 'polypeptide(L)'
;MVQAARVLPVDQLCPNACVGDWQCTVLLESCHHLKQTPSIGVRRLAEKVADACLTQGLSPHQDQLHGDLGDTVRVATLMPSGRPVVTVSGRVAPVYVSVSHTRRMRAAVACVDAFVGIDLVETCVSATTPLKENTCRRDQNLDAWFTKAEVELLADRTDLTPRMLWAAKEAAYKAARIDTEFRPRMIHISYSSGDRFQWSMCNRWLNMSGAGMFFLAGDHSVAIAATRMPHRTIFAHHRDSQSMQVAECF
;
A
#
# COMPACT_ATOMS: atom_id res chain seq x y z
N MET A 1 5.96 1.71 -29.80
CA MET A 1 4.87 2.65 -29.47
C MET A 1 4.96 2.88 -27.97
N VAL A 2 5.39 4.06 -27.51
CA VAL A 2 5.59 4.33 -26.07
C VAL A 2 4.23 4.60 -25.45
N GLN A 3 3.77 3.69 -24.58
CA GLN A 3 2.54 3.89 -23.83
C GLN A 3 2.76 5.04 -22.83
N ALA A 4 1.87 6.04 -22.82
CA ALA A 4 2.00 7.17 -21.91
C ALA A 4 2.00 6.66 -20.45
N ALA A 5 3.06 6.99 -19.70
CA ALA A 5 3.13 6.66 -18.29
C ALA A 5 1.97 7.33 -17.54
N ARG A 6 1.31 6.61 -16.64
CA ARG A 6 0.28 7.21 -15.78
C ARG A 6 0.92 8.14 -14.77
N VAL A 7 0.36 9.33 -14.63
CA VAL A 7 0.84 10.34 -13.68
C VAL A 7 -0.18 10.49 -12.57
N LEU A 8 0.25 10.42 -11.32
CA LEU A 8 -0.56 10.81 -10.18
C LEU A 8 -0.29 12.28 -9.85
N PRO A 9 -1.35 13.11 -9.72
CA PRO A 9 -1.17 14.49 -9.33
C PRO A 9 -0.67 14.57 -7.88
N VAL A 10 0.26 15.49 -7.62
CA VAL A 10 0.75 15.78 -6.28
C VAL A 10 -0.13 16.87 -5.67
N ASP A 11 -0.39 16.76 -4.37
CA ASP A 11 -1.24 17.66 -3.57
C ASP A 11 -2.73 17.67 -4.01
N GLN A 12 -3.15 16.70 -4.83
CA GLN A 12 -4.54 16.50 -5.25
C GLN A 12 -5.00 15.08 -4.91
N LEU A 13 -6.20 14.97 -4.35
CA LEU A 13 -6.84 13.68 -4.13
C LEU A 13 -7.24 13.07 -5.48
N CYS A 14 -6.81 11.84 -5.73
CA CYS A 14 -7.20 11.06 -6.89
C CYS A 14 -8.20 9.98 -6.46
N PRO A 15 -9.51 10.27 -6.51
CA PRO A 15 -10.53 9.24 -6.34
C PRO A 15 -10.54 8.37 -7.62
N ASN A 16 -10.68 7.05 -7.45
CA ASN A 16 -10.78 6.08 -8.55
C ASN A 16 -9.48 5.75 -9.30
N ALA A 17 -8.33 5.75 -8.63
CA ALA A 17 -7.13 5.12 -9.19
C ALA A 17 -7.37 3.59 -9.31
N CYS A 18 -7.47 3.08 -10.54
CA CYS A 18 -7.73 1.66 -10.75
C CYS A 18 -6.46 0.82 -10.64
N VAL A 19 -6.49 -0.22 -9.81
CA VAL A 19 -5.44 -1.24 -9.68
C VAL A 19 -6.10 -2.60 -9.87
N GLY A 20 -5.86 -3.27 -11.00
CA GLY A 20 -6.66 -4.44 -11.37
C GLY A 20 -8.15 -4.09 -11.44
N ASP A 21 -8.98 -4.81 -10.69
CA ASP A 21 -10.43 -4.59 -10.59
C ASP A 21 -10.83 -3.65 -9.45
N TRP A 22 -9.86 -3.11 -8.70
CA TRP A 22 -10.12 -2.32 -7.50
C TRP A 22 -9.96 -0.83 -7.74
N GLN A 23 -10.90 -0.05 -7.22
CA GLN A 23 -10.81 1.40 -7.16
C GLN A 23 -10.15 1.82 -5.84
N CYS A 24 -9.11 2.62 -5.95
CA CYS A 24 -8.37 3.16 -4.81
C CYS A 24 -8.51 4.68 -4.76
N THR A 25 -8.55 5.22 -3.55
CA THR A 25 -8.34 6.66 -3.32
C THR A 25 -6.88 6.89 -3.01
N VAL A 26 -6.22 7.79 -3.72
CA VAL A 26 -4.79 8.07 -3.56
C VAL A 26 -4.57 9.54 -3.30
N LEU A 27 -3.65 9.87 -2.38
CA LEU A 27 -3.13 11.23 -2.20
C LEU A 27 -1.62 11.18 -2.01
N LEU A 28 -0.94 12.03 -2.75
CA LEU A 28 0.48 12.33 -2.58
C LEU A 28 0.58 13.77 -2.12
N GLU A 29 1.40 14.04 -1.12
CA GLU A 29 1.69 15.41 -0.69
C GLU A 29 3.20 15.64 -0.71
N SER A 30 3.60 16.79 -1.24
CA SER A 30 4.99 17.25 -1.18
C SER A 30 5.41 17.45 0.28
N CYS A 31 6.63 17.06 0.64
CA CYS A 31 7.15 17.31 1.98
C CYS A 31 8.64 17.64 1.93
N HIS A 32 9.13 18.38 2.93
CA HIS A 32 10.55 18.70 3.05
C HIS A 32 11.01 18.32 4.45
N HIS A 33 11.25 17.03 4.66
CA HIS A 33 11.75 16.55 5.94
C HIS A 33 13.27 16.39 5.89
N LEU A 34 13.96 16.93 6.89
CA LEU A 34 15.40 16.70 7.06
C LEU A 34 15.71 15.27 7.57
N LYS A 35 14.71 14.56 8.13
CA LYS A 35 14.83 13.19 8.66
C LYS A 35 13.61 12.34 8.24
N GLN A 36 13.84 11.08 7.87
CA GLN A 36 12.79 10.08 7.67
C GLN A 36 12.27 9.61 9.04
N THR A 37 11.37 10.37 9.66
CA THR A 37 10.58 9.88 10.79
C THR A 37 9.12 9.74 10.35
N PRO A 38 8.41 8.65 10.72
CA PRO A 38 6.98 8.54 10.52
C PRO A 38 6.31 9.67 11.30
N SER A 39 6.04 10.77 10.61
CA SER A 39 5.54 11.98 11.23
C SER A 39 4.04 11.85 11.47
N ILE A 40 3.52 12.65 12.40
CA ILE A 40 2.08 12.88 12.53
C ILE A 40 1.45 13.23 11.18
N GLY A 41 2.21 13.86 10.27
CA GLY A 41 1.77 14.16 8.90
C GLY A 41 1.44 12.94 8.05
N VAL A 42 2.21 11.84 8.13
CA VAL A 42 1.90 10.60 7.39
C VAL A 42 0.60 9.97 7.92
N ARG A 43 0.39 10.01 9.24
CA ARG A 43 -0.86 9.53 9.84
C ARG A 43 -2.06 10.39 9.44
N ARG A 44 -1.93 11.72 9.46
CA ARG A 44 -2.99 12.63 9.02
C ARG A 44 -3.33 12.44 7.54
N LEU A 45 -2.32 12.19 6.70
CA LEU A 45 -2.52 11.85 5.30
C LEU A 45 -3.36 10.57 5.14
N ALA A 46 -3.02 9.52 5.90
CA ALA A 46 -3.78 8.27 5.92
C ALA A 46 -5.23 8.46 6.37
N GLU A 47 -5.48 9.28 7.40
CA GLU A 47 -6.82 9.62 7.87
C GLU A 47 -7.65 10.32 6.79
N LYS A 48 -7.09 11.34 6.11
CA LYS A 48 -7.76 12.04 5.00
C LYS A 48 -8.15 11.09 3.86
N VAL A 49 -7.23 10.21 3.47
CA VAL A 49 -7.47 9.29 2.34
C VAL A 49 -8.48 8.20 2.72
N ALA A 50 -8.46 7.72 3.96
CA ALA A 50 -9.45 6.77 4.46
C ALA A 50 -10.86 7.38 4.51
N ASP A 51 -10.98 8.60 5.02
CA ASP A 51 -12.24 9.35 5.10
C ASP A 51 -12.85 9.56 3.71
N ALA A 52 -12.04 10.04 2.75
CA ALA A 52 -12.47 10.20 1.37
C ALA A 52 -12.86 8.88 0.69
N CYS A 53 -12.19 7.78 1.02
CA CYS A 53 -12.50 6.46 0.47
C CYS A 53 -13.81 5.89 1.02
N LEU A 54 -14.12 6.14 2.29
CA LEU A 54 -15.37 5.72 2.93
C LEU A 54 -16.57 6.50 2.40
N THR A 55 -16.41 7.81 2.20
CA THR A 55 -17.48 8.70 1.71
C THR A 55 -17.84 8.49 0.24
N GLN A 56 -16.89 8.03 -0.60
CA GLN A 56 -17.17 7.67 -2.00
C GLN A 56 -18.15 6.50 -2.17
N GLY A 57 -18.27 5.63 -1.16
CA GLY A 57 -19.19 4.49 -1.17
C GLY A 57 -20.60 4.80 -0.66
N LEU A 58 -20.83 6.01 -0.13
CA LEU A 58 -22.12 6.43 0.39
C LEU A 58 -22.92 7.13 -0.72
N SER A 59 -24.10 6.58 -1.01
CA SER A 59 -25.07 7.26 -1.88
C SER A 59 -25.57 8.52 -1.17
N PRO A 60 -25.75 9.67 -1.85
CA PRO A 60 -26.16 10.94 -1.22
C PRO A 60 -27.52 10.91 -0.50
N HIS A 61 -28.25 9.80 -0.57
CA HIS A 61 -29.49 9.55 0.15
C HIS A 61 -29.32 8.79 1.49
N GLN A 62 -28.09 8.34 1.84
CA GLN A 62 -27.78 7.67 3.11
C GLN A 62 -27.17 8.61 4.18
N ASP A 63 -26.94 9.87 3.85
CA ASP A 63 -26.42 10.91 4.76
C ASP A 63 -27.33 11.19 5.98
N GLN A 64 -28.55 10.65 6.01
CA GLN A 64 -29.49 10.86 7.13
C GLN A 64 -29.39 9.82 8.26
N LEU A 65 -28.59 8.76 8.10
CA LEU A 65 -28.37 7.73 9.15
C LEU A 65 -27.00 7.84 9.85
N HIS A 66 -26.07 8.62 9.31
CA HIS A 66 -24.86 9.04 10.02
C HIS A 66 -25.17 10.34 10.77
N GLY A 67 -25.58 10.19 12.02
CA GLY A 67 -25.96 11.29 12.90
C GLY A 67 -24.93 12.42 12.96
N ASP A 68 -25.48 13.60 13.22
CA ASP A 68 -24.96 14.97 13.21
C ASP A 68 -23.79 15.27 14.18
N LEU A 69 -22.80 14.37 14.27
CA LEU A 69 -21.53 14.52 15.00
C LEU A 69 -20.44 13.78 14.23
N GLY A 70 -19.56 14.53 13.56
CA GLY A 70 -18.48 14.05 12.70
C GLY A 70 -17.81 12.75 13.14
N ASP A 71 -18.21 11.65 12.50
CA ASP A 71 -17.62 10.32 12.65
C ASP A 71 -16.12 10.43 12.41
N THR A 72 -15.37 10.39 13.51
CA THR A 72 -13.98 10.83 13.48
C THR A 72 -13.10 9.69 12.98
N VAL A 73 -12.64 9.79 11.73
CA VAL A 73 -11.67 8.84 11.15
C VAL A 73 -10.32 9.00 11.86
N ARG A 74 -9.78 7.87 12.32
CA ARG A 74 -8.46 7.79 12.95
C ARG A 74 -7.67 6.63 12.36
N VAL A 75 -6.36 6.80 12.26
CA VAL A 75 -5.44 5.74 11.84
C VAL A 75 -4.46 5.43 12.96
N ALA A 76 -4.51 4.20 13.45
CA ALA A 76 -3.57 3.65 14.41
C ALA A 76 -2.55 2.74 13.72
N THR A 77 -1.42 2.49 14.37
CA THR A 77 -0.39 1.56 13.91
C THR A 77 -0.47 0.29 14.75
N LEU A 78 -0.67 -0.86 14.11
CA LEU A 78 -0.65 -2.16 14.75
C LEU A 78 0.80 -2.60 14.98
N MET A 79 1.18 -2.82 16.23
CA MET A 79 2.49 -3.36 16.59
C MET A 79 2.46 -4.90 16.59
N PRO A 80 3.54 -5.58 16.21
CA PRO A 80 4.85 -5.03 15.85
C PRO A 80 5.00 -4.65 14.36
N SER A 81 4.05 -5.00 13.50
CA SER A 81 4.22 -4.89 12.05
C SER A 81 4.23 -3.47 11.49
N GLY A 82 3.82 -2.47 12.27
CA GLY A 82 3.73 -1.09 11.81
C GLY A 82 2.51 -0.82 10.91
N ARG A 83 1.62 -1.81 10.73
CA ARG A 83 0.53 -1.76 9.77
C ARG A 83 -0.55 -0.77 10.18
N PRO A 84 -1.04 0.12 9.30
CA PRO A 84 -2.13 1.04 9.63
C PRO A 84 -3.45 0.28 9.81
N VAL A 85 -4.24 0.70 10.79
CA VAL A 85 -5.60 0.25 11.07
C VAL A 85 -6.48 1.48 11.19
N VAL A 86 -7.54 1.53 10.39
CA VAL A 86 -8.49 2.63 10.38
C VAL A 86 -9.61 2.35 11.37
N THR A 87 -9.96 3.35 12.17
CA THR A 87 -11.14 3.32 13.02
C THR A 87 -12.06 4.50 12.74
N VAL A 88 -13.37 4.24 12.85
CA VAL A 88 -14.45 5.24 12.81
C VAL A 88 -15.18 5.10 14.13
N SER A 89 -15.25 6.19 14.90
CA SER A 89 -15.93 6.21 16.21
C SER A 89 -15.50 5.05 17.11
N GLY A 90 -14.19 4.77 17.12
CA GLY A 90 -13.54 3.73 17.93
C GLY A 90 -13.65 2.30 17.39
N ARG A 91 -14.39 2.05 16.30
CA ARG A 91 -14.56 0.72 15.70
C ARG A 91 -13.70 0.57 14.45
N VAL A 92 -13.16 -0.63 14.21
CA VAL A 92 -12.39 -0.90 12.98
C VAL A 92 -13.29 -0.69 11.76
N ALA A 93 -12.85 0.19 10.86
CA ALA A 93 -13.58 0.52 9.65
C ALA A 93 -13.29 -0.49 8.52
N PRO A 94 -14.23 -0.70 7.58
CA PRO A 94 -14.04 -1.59 6.43
C PRO A 94 -13.22 -0.91 5.32
N VAL A 95 -12.13 -0.25 5.67
CA VAL A 95 -11.21 0.41 4.73
C VAL A 95 -9.77 0.06 5.07
N TYR A 96 -9.01 -0.24 4.04
CA TYR A 96 -7.61 -0.62 4.13
C TYR A 96 -6.76 0.50 3.59
N VAL A 97 -5.76 0.89 4.37
CA VAL A 97 -4.86 2.00 4.01
C VAL A 97 -3.44 1.47 3.92
N SER A 98 -2.65 2.07 3.04
CA SER A 98 -1.21 1.94 3.04
C SER A 98 -0.56 3.31 2.90
N VAL A 99 0.64 3.43 3.45
CA VAL A 99 1.41 4.67 3.41
C VAL A 99 2.84 4.40 2.95
N SER A 100 3.42 5.38 2.28
CA SER A 100 4.86 5.44 2.00
C SER A 100 5.34 6.88 2.09
N HIS A 101 6.64 7.06 2.34
CA HIS A 101 7.23 8.38 2.40
C HIS A 101 8.71 8.33 2.04
N THR A 102 9.16 9.38 1.37
CA THR A 102 10.55 9.68 1.07
C THR A 102 10.94 10.98 1.77
N ARG A 103 12.10 11.55 1.43
CA ARG A 103 12.51 12.84 1.99
C ARG A 103 11.69 14.00 1.42
N ARG A 104 11.14 13.81 0.22
CA ARG A 104 10.49 14.84 -0.61
C ARG A 104 8.99 14.66 -0.78
N MET A 105 8.45 13.49 -0.44
CA MET A 105 7.05 13.16 -0.70
C MET A 105 6.51 12.18 0.33
N ARG A 106 5.22 12.30 0.65
CA ARG A 106 4.45 11.29 1.37
C ARG A 106 3.27 10.86 0.51
N ALA A 107 2.89 9.60 0.61
CA ALA A 107 1.73 9.07 -0.10
C ALA A 107 0.89 8.17 0.81
N ALA A 108 -0.41 8.20 0.57
CA ALA A 108 -1.36 7.26 1.14
C ALA A 108 -2.31 6.76 0.05
N VAL A 109 -2.72 5.52 0.20
CA VAL A 109 -3.75 4.88 -0.63
C VAL A 109 -4.76 4.20 0.27
N ALA A 110 -6.04 4.25 -0.09
CA ALA A 110 -7.10 3.51 0.57
C ALA A 110 -7.97 2.71 -0.41
N CYS A 111 -8.50 1.58 0.04
CA CYS A 111 -9.48 0.77 -0.67
C CYS A 111 -10.42 0.06 0.32
N VAL A 112 -11.71 -0.05 -0.03
CA VAL A 112 -12.71 -0.76 0.78
C VAL A 112 -12.85 -2.24 0.43
N ASP A 113 -12.46 -2.64 -0.80
CA ASP A 113 -12.70 -3.98 -1.35
C ASP A 113 -11.45 -4.85 -1.53
N ALA A 114 -10.27 -4.29 -1.22
CA ALA A 114 -8.99 -5.00 -1.29
C ALA A 114 -8.06 -4.60 -0.16
N PHE A 115 -7.13 -5.50 0.15
CA PHE A 115 -5.91 -5.07 0.82
C PHE A 115 -5.04 -4.34 -0.20
N VAL A 116 -4.48 -3.21 0.22
CA VAL A 116 -3.75 -2.30 -0.66
C VAL A 116 -2.40 -1.95 -0.06
N GLY A 117 -1.43 -1.71 -0.93
CA GLY A 117 -0.07 -1.28 -0.62
C GLY A 117 0.38 -0.18 -1.56
N ILE A 118 1.03 0.86 -1.05
CA ILE A 118 1.69 1.90 -1.86
C ILE A 118 3.16 2.00 -1.50
N ASP A 119 4.02 2.23 -2.49
CA ASP A 119 5.40 2.61 -2.25
C ASP A 119 5.93 3.68 -3.22
N LEU A 120 6.93 4.45 -2.74
CA LEU A 120 7.52 5.61 -3.41
C LEU A 120 9.05 5.45 -3.46
N VAL A 121 9.63 5.56 -4.64
CA VAL A 121 11.08 5.54 -4.83
C VAL A 121 11.51 6.76 -5.64
N GLU A 122 12.45 7.55 -5.12
CA GLU A 122 13.01 8.71 -5.83
C GLU A 122 13.77 8.26 -7.10
N THR A 123 13.43 8.81 -8.26
CA THR A 123 13.96 8.40 -9.58
C THR A 123 15.16 9.23 -10.06
N CYS A 124 15.34 10.47 -9.57
CA CYS A 124 16.41 11.35 -10.07
C CYS A 124 17.13 12.23 -9.01
N VAL A 125 18.46 12.05 -9.02
CA VAL A 125 19.54 13.05 -9.00
C VAL A 125 19.34 14.32 -9.84
N SER A 126 18.45 15.28 -9.54
CA SER A 126 18.41 16.50 -10.38
C SER A 126 19.75 17.27 -10.32
N ALA A 127 20.47 17.28 -11.45
CA ALA A 127 21.78 17.90 -11.65
C ALA A 127 21.77 19.44 -11.60
N THR A 128 20.62 20.08 -11.34
CA THR A 128 20.47 21.55 -11.29
C THR A 128 20.47 22.13 -9.87
N THR A 129 20.54 21.28 -8.84
CA THR A 129 20.81 21.72 -7.48
C THR A 129 22.22 21.31 -7.08
N PRO A 130 23.10 22.22 -6.61
CA PRO A 130 24.36 21.86 -5.98
C PRO A 130 24.06 21.28 -4.59
N LEU A 131 23.40 20.11 -4.57
CA LEU A 131 23.26 19.29 -3.39
C LEU A 131 24.57 18.54 -3.24
N LYS A 132 25.37 18.95 -2.25
CA LYS A 132 26.52 18.23 -1.67
C LYS A 132 26.55 16.77 -2.13
N GLU A 133 27.61 16.43 -2.85
CA GLU A 133 28.09 15.20 -3.52
C GLU A 133 27.70 13.79 -2.99
N ASN A 134 26.75 13.62 -2.07
CA ASN A 134 26.49 12.37 -1.37
C ASN A 134 25.02 11.91 -1.32
N THR A 135 24.05 12.64 -1.88
CA THR A 135 22.62 12.27 -1.73
C THR A 135 22.10 11.20 -2.70
N CYS A 136 22.79 10.94 -3.82
CA CYS A 136 22.46 9.82 -4.74
C CYS A 136 23.17 8.50 -4.41
N ARG A 137 23.94 8.43 -3.31
CA ARG A 137 24.75 7.23 -2.96
C ARG A 137 23.93 6.02 -2.50
N ARG A 138 22.61 6.14 -2.28
CA ARG A 138 21.77 4.99 -1.88
C ARG A 138 21.43 4.04 -3.04
N ASP A 139 21.79 4.38 -4.27
CA ASP A 139 21.61 3.51 -5.45
C ASP A 139 22.62 2.34 -5.51
N GLN A 140 23.41 2.12 -4.46
CA GLN A 140 24.36 1.00 -4.42
C GLN A 140 23.60 -0.33 -4.26
N ASN A 141 23.35 -0.93 -5.43
CA ASN A 141 23.08 -2.35 -5.67
C ASN A 141 21.72 -2.88 -5.17
N LEU A 142 20.61 -2.34 -5.71
CA LEU A 142 19.29 -2.96 -5.56
C LEU A 142 19.25 -4.41 -6.09
N ASP A 143 20.14 -4.77 -7.02
CA ASP A 143 20.20 -6.11 -7.62
C ASP A 143 20.43 -7.21 -6.58
N ALA A 144 21.08 -6.88 -5.45
CA ALA A 144 21.25 -7.80 -4.32
C ALA A 144 19.91 -8.24 -3.68
N TRP A 145 18.80 -7.55 -3.96
CA TRP A 145 17.47 -7.90 -3.49
C TRP A 145 16.58 -8.56 -4.55
N PHE A 146 17.05 -8.62 -5.80
CA PHE A 146 16.32 -9.19 -6.92
C PHE A 146 16.73 -10.64 -7.18
N THR A 147 15.76 -11.44 -7.63
CA THR A 147 16.02 -12.79 -8.13
C THR A 147 16.74 -12.73 -9.48
N LYS A 148 17.38 -13.82 -9.91
CA LYS A 148 18.03 -13.89 -11.21
C LYS A 148 17.06 -13.57 -12.37
N ALA A 149 15.86 -14.13 -12.31
CA ALA A 149 14.81 -13.88 -13.30
C ALA A 149 14.38 -12.39 -13.34
N GLU A 150 14.41 -11.70 -12.21
CA GLU A 150 14.10 -10.26 -12.15
C GLU A 150 15.23 -9.39 -12.68
N VAL A 151 16.49 -9.79 -12.48
CA VAL A 151 17.64 -9.12 -13.10
C VAL A 151 17.61 -9.30 -14.62
N GLU A 152 17.28 -10.50 -15.11
CA GLU A 152 17.07 -10.77 -16.54
C GLU A 152 15.91 -9.94 -17.10
N LEU A 153 14.78 -9.89 -16.38
CA LEU A 153 13.64 -9.04 -16.74
C LEU A 153 14.03 -7.56 -16.87
N LEU A 154 14.84 -7.02 -15.96
CA LEU A 154 15.33 -5.65 -16.02
C LEU A 154 16.27 -5.40 -17.22
N ALA A 155 17.05 -6.40 -17.62
CA ALA A 155 17.91 -6.30 -18.81
C ALA A 155 17.08 -6.31 -20.11
N ASP A 156 15.99 -7.08 -20.14
CA ASP A 156 15.12 -7.22 -21.31
C ASP A 156 14.13 -6.06 -21.49
N ARG A 157 13.86 -5.28 -20.44
CA ARG A 157 12.79 -4.28 -20.39
C ARG A 157 13.30 -2.88 -20.10
N THR A 158 13.41 -2.08 -21.16
CA THR A 158 13.83 -0.66 -21.05
C THR A 158 12.79 0.23 -20.36
N ASP A 159 11.53 -0.21 -20.30
CA ASP A 159 10.41 0.49 -19.67
C ASP A 159 10.28 0.20 -18.16
N LEU A 160 11.06 -0.75 -17.63
CA LEU A 160 11.09 -1.11 -16.21
C LEU A 160 12.43 -0.74 -15.60
N THR A 161 12.41 0.06 -14.53
CA THR A 161 13.64 0.43 -13.81
C THR A 161 13.80 -0.38 -12.52
N PRO A 162 15.03 -0.55 -11.99
CA PRO A 162 15.25 -1.15 -10.67
C PRO A 162 14.40 -0.51 -9.56
N ARG A 163 14.20 0.80 -9.64
CA ARG A 163 13.38 1.58 -8.68
C ARG A 163 11.90 1.24 -8.76
N MET A 164 11.37 1.09 -9.97
CA MET A 164 10.00 0.63 -10.17
C MET A 164 9.82 -0.78 -9.61
N LEU A 165 10.75 -1.69 -9.92
CA LEU A 165 10.68 -3.06 -9.41
C LEU A 165 10.75 -3.11 -7.87
N TRP A 166 11.62 -2.30 -7.26
CA TRP A 166 11.69 -2.17 -5.80
C TRP A 166 10.37 -1.64 -5.21
N ALA A 167 9.83 -0.55 -5.77
CA ALA A 167 8.54 0.00 -5.36
C ALA A 167 7.42 -1.05 -5.45
N ALA A 168 7.38 -1.83 -6.53
CA ALA A 168 6.40 -2.91 -6.70
C ALA A 168 6.51 -3.98 -5.61
N LYS A 169 7.73 -4.39 -5.24
CA LYS A 169 7.96 -5.37 -4.16
C LYS A 169 7.49 -4.84 -2.80
N GLU A 170 7.82 -3.59 -2.45
CA GLU A 170 7.39 -2.99 -1.19
C GLU A 170 5.87 -2.77 -1.16
N ALA A 171 5.28 -2.32 -2.25
CA ALA A 171 3.82 -2.18 -2.38
C ALA A 171 3.13 -3.54 -2.23
N ALA A 172 3.61 -4.58 -2.92
CA ALA A 172 3.06 -5.93 -2.82
C ALA A 172 3.17 -6.49 -1.39
N TYR A 173 4.30 -6.29 -0.70
CA TYR A 173 4.46 -6.68 0.70
C TYR A 173 3.43 -5.99 1.61
N LYS A 174 3.22 -4.68 1.45
CA LYS A 174 2.21 -3.94 2.21
C LYS A 174 0.79 -4.42 1.90
N ALA A 175 0.49 -4.71 0.63
CA ALA A 175 -0.81 -5.24 0.20
C ALA A 175 -1.06 -6.66 0.73
N ALA A 176 -0.02 -7.49 0.86
CA ALA A 176 -0.14 -8.82 1.43
C ALA A 176 -0.58 -8.80 2.91
N ARG A 177 -0.29 -7.70 3.63
CA ARG A 177 -0.67 -7.49 5.05
C ARG A 177 -0.21 -8.63 5.97
N ILE A 178 0.94 -9.22 5.68
CA ILE A 178 1.50 -10.33 6.45
C ILE A 178 2.33 -9.74 7.58
N ASP A 179 2.10 -10.20 8.80
CA ASP A 179 2.83 -9.77 9.98
C ASP A 179 4.17 -10.56 10.12
N THR A 180 4.96 -10.62 9.03
CA THR A 180 6.29 -11.24 8.97
C THR A 180 7.29 -10.28 8.36
N GLU A 181 8.58 -10.42 8.67
CA GLU A 181 9.65 -9.62 8.06
C GLU A 181 9.57 -9.52 6.53
N PHE A 182 9.90 -8.34 6.00
CA PHE A 182 9.99 -8.12 4.56
C PHE A 182 11.15 -8.91 3.96
N ARG A 183 10.81 -9.84 3.05
CA ARG A 183 11.76 -10.68 2.33
C ARG A 183 11.60 -10.47 0.83
N PRO A 184 12.29 -9.49 0.22
CA PRO A 184 12.06 -9.06 -1.17
C PRO A 184 12.12 -10.19 -2.20
N ARG A 185 13.00 -11.18 -2.00
CA ARG A 185 13.18 -12.33 -2.89
C ARG A 185 12.03 -13.34 -2.85
N MET A 186 11.13 -13.26 -1.86
CA MET A 186 9.93 -14.11 -1.79
C MET A 186 8.74 -13.52 -2.54
N ILE A 187 8.83 -12.27 -2.99
CA ILE A 187 7.81 -11.60 -3.77
C ILE A 187 8.24 -11.62 -5.22
N HIS A 188 7.44 -12.26 -6.06
CA HIS A 188 7.67 -12.31 -7.49
C HIS A 188 6.83 -11.25 -8.18
N ILE A 189 7.47 -10.44 -9.02
CA ILE A 189 6.79 -9.47 -9.86
C ILE A 189 6.80 -9.99 -11.30
N SER A 190 5.61 -10.16 -11.87
CA SER A 190 5.43 -10.48 -13.28
C SER A 190 5.01 -9.21 -14.02
N TYR A 191 5.91 -8.71 -14.87
CA TYR A 191 5.71 -7.51 -15.66
C TYR A 191 5.45 -7.88 -17.13
N SER A 192 4.27 -7.56 -17.65
CA SER A 192 3.90 -7.88 -19.04
C SER A 192 4.14 -6.70 -19.98
N SER A 193 3.58 -5.52 -19.68
CA SER A 193 3.90 -4.26 -20.38
C SER A 193 3.26 -3.04 -19.74
N GLY A 194 3.87 -1.88 -20.00
CA GLY A 194 3.29 -0.57 -19.69
C GLY A 194 3.34 -0.26 -18.21
N ASP A 195 2.18 0.04 -17.65
CA ASP A 195 2.03 0.50 -16.27
C ASP A 195 1.54 -0.60 -15.32
N ARG A 196 1.40 -1.86 -15.76
CA ARG A 196 0.80 -2.93 -14.94
C ARG A 196 1.81 -3.99 -14.55
N PHE A 197 1.62 -4.55 -13.35
CA PHE A 197 2.30 -5.75 -12.92
C PHE A 197 1.32 -6.69 -12.21
N GLN A 198 1.64 -7.97 -12.22
CA GLN A 198 1.07 -8.94 -11.30
C GLN A 198 2.12 -9.26 -10.25
N TRP A 199 1.68 -9.62 -9.04
CA TRP A 199 2.58 -10.05 -7.99
C TRP A 199 2.08 -11.32 -7.35
N SER A 200 3.02 -12.13 -6.87
CA SER A 200 2.73 -13.29 -6.05
C SER A 200 3.76 -13.42 -4.95
N MET A 201 3.36 -14.06 -3.87
CA MET A 201 4.24 -14.40 -2.77
C MET A 201 3.79 -15.73 -2.19
N CYS A 202 4.74 -16.65 -2.06
CA CYS A 202 4.55 -17.97 -1.50
C CYS A 202 5.44 -18.10 -0.27
N ASN A 203 4.83 -18.42 0.87
CA ASN A 203 5.56 -18.83 2.06
C ASN A 203 4.91 -20.08 2.66
N ARG A 204 5.56 -20.68 3.67
CA ARG A 204 5.07 -21.94 4.28
C ARG A 204 3.68 -21.87 4.92
N TRP A 205 3.11 -20.67 5.08
CA TRP A 205 1.83 -20.43 5.74
C TRP A 205 0.77 -19.83 4.83
N LEU A 206 1.16 -19.19 3.73
CA LEU A 206 0.25 -18.40 2.91
C LEU A 206 0.77 -18.26 1.48
N ASN A 207 -0.15 -18.43 0.53
CA ASN A 207 0.02 -18.07 -0.87
C ASN A 207 -0.88 -16.88 -1.16
N MET A 208 -0.29 -15.77 -1.60
CA MET A 208 -1.02 -14.58 -2.01
C MET A 208 -0.60 -14.16 -3.41
N SER A 209 -1.54 -13.58 -4.14
CA SER A 209 -1.27 -12.92 -5.40
C SER A 209 -2.20 -11.73 -5.55
N GLY A 210 -1.84 -10.84 -6.46
CA GLY A 210 -2.63 -9.66 -6.73
C GLY A 210 -2.13 -8.89 -7.95
N ALA A 211 -2.81 -7.79 -8.22
CA ALA A 211 -2.46 -6.88 -9.29
C ALA A 211 -1.76 -5.65 -8.75
N GLY A 212 -1.04 -4.95 -9.62
CA GLY A 212 -0.41 -3.70 -9.29
C GLY A 212 -0.29 -2.78 -10.50
N MET A 213 -0.05 -1.51 -10.21
CA MET A 213 0.11 -0.45 -11.19
C MET A 213 1.26 0.48 -10.80
N PHE A 214 2.00 0.91 -11.82
CA PHE A 214 3.03 1.94 -11.74
C PHE A 214 2.46 3.30 -12.10
N PHE A 215 2.94 4.31 -11.40
CA PHE A 215 2.68 5.71 -11.70
C PHE A 215 3.96 6.52 -11.56
N LEU A 216 3.98 7.68 -12.21
CA LEU A 216 4.96 8.73 -11.97
C LEU A 216 4.32 9.84 -11.14
N ALA A 217 5.10 10.44 -10.25
CA ALA A 217 4.71 11.63 -9.50
C ALA A 217 5.94 12.50 -9.25
N GLY A 218 6.12 13.57 -10.05
CA GLY A 218 7.36 14.35 -10.03
C GLY A 218 8.59 13.48 -10.29
N ASP A 219 9.58 13.54 -9.39
CA ASP A 219 10.82 12.75 -9.43
C ASP A 219 10.68 11.40 -8.68
N HIS A 220 9.48 10.80 -8.68
CA HIS A 220 9.21 9.55 -7.98
C HIS A 220 8.55 8.51 -8.88
N SER A 221 9.02 7.27 -8.75
CA SER A 221 8.29 6.08 -9.15
C SER A 221 7.36 5.69 -8.02
N VAL A 222 6.10 5.48 -8.36
CA VAL A 222 5.06 5.05 -7.42
C VAL A 222 4.58 3.67 -7.87
N ALA A 223 4.47 2.74 -6.94
CA ALA A 223 3.78 1.48 -7.17
C ALA A 223 2.60 1.35 -6.21
N ILE A 224 1.45 0.94 -6.74
CA ILE A 224 0.29 0.55 -5.93
C ILE A 224 0.00 -0.91 -6.24
N ALA A 225 -0.12 -1.72 -5.21
CA ALA A 225 -0.48 -3.13 -5.30
C ALA A 225 -1.78 -3.37 -4.53
N ALA A 226 -2.59 -4.29 -5.03
CA ALA A 226 -3.84 -4.70 -4.40
C ALA A 226 -4.02 -6.21 -4.49
N THR A 227 -4.69 -6.79 -3.51
CA THR A 227 -5.10 -8.20 -3.50
C THR A 227 -6.47 -8.36 -2.87
N ARG A 228 -7.21 -9.36 -3.36
CA ARG A 228 -8.49 -9.74 -2.79
C ARG A 228 -8.29 -10.09 -1.32
N MET A 229 -9.16 -9.58 -0.48
CA MET A 229 -9.20 -10.02 0.91
C MET A 229 -9.54 -11.50 0.94
N PRO A 230 -8.81 -12.32 1.73
CA PRO A 230 -9.29 -13.67 2.02
C PRO A 230 -10.72 -13.53 2.51
N HIS A 231 -11.67 -14.25 1.90
CA HIS A 231 -13.04 -14.27 2.39
C HIS A 231 -12.96 -14.53 3.90
N ARG A 232 -13.59 -13.67 4.70
CA ARG A 232 -13.86 -14.02 6.09
C ARG A 232 -14.73 -15.27 6.01
N THR A 233 -14.13 -16.45 6.09
CA THR A 233 -14.78 -17.54 6.79
C THR A 233 -14.98 -16.98 8.19
N ILE A 234 -16.17 -16.41 8.38
CA ILE A 234 -16.69 -16.08 9.69
C ILE A 234 -16.44 -17.36 10.48
N PHE A 235 -15.52 -17.32 11.43
CA PHE A 235 -15.59 -18.26 12.54
C PHE A 235 -16.96 -18.00 13.15
N ALA A 236 -17.96 -18.73 12.65
CA ALA A 236 -19.20 -18.89 13.35
C ALA A 236 -18.74 -19.43 14.70
N HIS A 237 -18.81 -18.59 15.72
CA HIS A 237 -18.85 -19.08 17.07
C HIS A 237 -20.05 -20.02 17.10
N HIS A 238 -19.80 -21.31 16.88
CA HIS A 238 -20.65 -22.36 17.37
C HIS A 238 -20.58 -22.21 18.89
N ARG A 239 -21.46 -21.35 19.43
CA ARG A 239 -21.92 -21.49 20.81
C ARG A 239 -22.81 -22.73 20.80
N ASP A 240 -22.19 -23.90 20.70
CA ASP A 240 -22.78 -25.06 21.30
C ASP A 240 -22.52 -24.94 22.79
N SER A 241 -23.56 -24.46 23.46
CA SER A 241 -23.78 -24.63 24.89
C SER A 241 -23.75 -26.13 25.20
N GLN A 242 -22.56 -26.71 25.34
CA GLN A 242 -22.40 -27.95 26.08
C GLN A 242 -22.05 -27.57 27.50
N SER A 243 -23.08 -27.62 28.34
CA SER A 243 -22.99 -27.78 29.78
C SER A 243 -21.92 -28.83 30.11
N MET A 244 -20.78 -28.41 30.64
CA MET A 244 -19.92 -29.31 31.41
C MET A 244 -20.69 -29.71 32.66
N GLN A 245 -21.33 -30.87 32.62
CA GLN A 245 -21.62 -31.60 33.85
C GLN A 245 -20.28 -32.04 34.43
N VAL A 246 -19.99 -31.51 35.61
CA VAL A 246 -18.94 -32.00 36.50
C VAL A 246 -19.37 -33.40 36.93
N ALA A 247 -18.64 -34.41 36.46
CA ALA A 247 -18.66 -35.74 37.07
C ALA A 247 -17.40 -35.85 37.92
N GLU A 248 -17.57 -35.58 39.22
CA GLU A 248 -16.73 -36.16 40.25
C GLU A 248 -16.85 -37.68 40.17
N CYS A 249 -15.74 -38.41 40.11
CA CYS A 249 -15.66 -39.77 40.60
C CYS A 249 -14.22 -40.07 41.05
N PHE A 250 -14.18 -40.73 42.20
CA PHE A 250 -13.05 -41.26 42.97
C PHE A 250 -12.14 -42.20 42.18
#